data_AF-A0A974Y584-F1
#
_entry.id   AF-A0A974Y584-F1
#
_cell.length_a   1.000
_cell.length_b   1.000
_cell.length_c   1.000
_cell.angle_alpha   90.00
_cell.angle_beta   90.00
_cell.angle_gamma   90.00
#
_symmetry.space_group_name_H-M   'P 1'
#
loop_
_entity.id
_entity.type
_entity.pdbx_description
1 polymer ?
#
loop_
_entity_poly.entity_id
_entity_poly.type
_entity_poly.pdbx_seq_one_letter_code
_entity_poly.pdbx_strand_id
1 'polypeptide(L)'
;MRPLALSFPVRAQRQSGASLVAAIFLLLLFGALAAYMLWFGSLQQRSTALDVTGARALQAARAGVEWGMYRLRRDHDCTAASSFALASSSLSDFNVTVACTQFADTNQQGVPVKLYEIVATACNEAACPSAVPGENYAERVVSVLAPCHEAACP
;
A
#
# COMPACT_ATOMS: atom_id res chain seq x y z
N MET A 1 -58.22 28.43 14.58
CA MET A 1 -57.53 27.20 14.14
C MET A 1 -57.31 26.33 15.39
N ARG A 2 -57.92 25.14 15.46
CA ARG A 2 -58.01 24.30 16.68
C ARG A 2 -56.78 23.39 16.77
N PRO A 3 -56.10 23.28 17.93
CA PRO A 3 -55.05 22.28 18.09
C PRO A 3 -55.72 20.91 18.31
N LEU A 4 -55.44 19.97 17.40
CA LEU A 4 -55.72 18.55 17.63
C LEU A 4 -54.66 18.01 18.59
N ALA A 5 -54.99 18.01 19.88
CA ALA A 5 -54.26 17.24 20.87
C ALA A 5 -54.60 15.76 20.69
N LEU A 6 -53.73 15.01 20.03
CA LEU A 6 -53.79 13.55 19.99
C LEU A 6 -53.36 13.02 21.37
N SER A 7 -54.35 12.82 22.24
CA SER A 7 -54.16 12.10 23.49
C SER A 7 -53.99 10.61 23.19
N PHE A 8 -52.74 10.13 23.21
CA PHE A 8 -52.45 8.70 23.21
C PHE A 8 -52.79 8.13 24.60
N PRO A 9 -53.77 7.22 24.72
CA PRO A 9 -54.11 6.62 26.01
C PRO A 9 -52.99 5.67 26.44
N VAL A 10 -52.23 6.04 27.48
CA VAL A 10 -51.30 5.13 28.16
C VAL A 10 -52.14 4.13 28.97
N ARG A 11 -52.35 2.94 28.41
CA ARG A 11 -53.00 1.83 29.11
C ARG A 11 -52.03 1.26 30.14
N ALA A 12 -52.29 1.50 31.42
CA ALA A 12 -51.58 0.86 32.52
C ALA A 12 -52.01 -0.61 32.63
N GLN A 13 -51.41 -1.48 31.82
CA GLN A 13 -51.51 -2.94 32.04
C GLN A 13 -50.68 -3.31 33.27
N ARG A 14 -51.26 -4.11 34.18
CA ARG A 14 -50.53 -4.74 35.27
C ARG A 14 -49.37 -5.55 34.67
N GLN A 15 -48.14 -5.06 34.87
CA GLN A 15 -46.92 -5.74 34.46
C GLN A 15 -46.79 -7.05 35.23
N SER A 16 -47.01 -8.17 34.54
CA SER A 16 -46.44 -9.45 34.97
C SER A 16 -44.92 -9.37 34.79
N GLY A 17 -44.16 -9.59 35.86
CA GLY A 17 -42.71 -9.36 35.96
C GLY A 17 -41.83 -10.04 34.89
N ALA A 18 -42.37 -10.96 34.09
CA ALA A 18 -41.71 -11.56 32.93
C ALA A 18 -41.31 -10.55 31.84
N SER A 19 -42.08 -9.46 31.63
CA SER A 19 -41.76 -8.49 30.57
C SER A 19 -40.52 -7.65 30.86
N LEU A 20 -40.22 -7.39 32.13
CA LEU A 20 -39.07 -6.59 32.55
C LEU A 20 -37.77 -7.33 32.29
N VAL A 21 -37.74 -8.63 32.56
CA VAL A 21 -36.59 -9.50 32.27
C VAL A 21 -36.34 -9.60 30.76
N ALA A 22 -37.41 -9.75 29.96
CA ALA A 22 -37.29 -9.80 28.50
C ALA A 22 -36.79 -8.47 27.90
N ALA A 23 -37.25 -7.33 28.43
CA ALA A 23 -36.80 -6.01 27.99
C ALA A 23 -35.31 -5.78 28.28
N ILE A 24 -34.83 -6.16 29.46
CA ILE A 24 -33.41 -6.06 29.83
C ILE A 24 -32.56 -6.97 28.95
N PHE A 25 -33.01 -8.20 28.70
CA PHE A 25 -32.30 -9.13 27.82
C PHE A 25 -32.14 -8.56 26.40
N LEU A 26 -33.21 -8.02 25.82
CA LEU A 26 -33.16 -7.38 24.51
C LEU A 26 -32.23 -6.16 24.50
N LEU A 27 -32.26 -5.32 25.54
CA LEU A 27 -31.35 -4.18 25.65
C LEU A 27 -29.88 -4.61 25.70
N LEU A 28 -29.54 -5.65 26.47
CA LEU A 28 -28.18 -6.18 26.54
C LEU A 28 -27.74 -6.80 25.21
N LEU A 29 -28.63 -7.53 24.53
CA LEU A 29 -28.36 -8.14 23.23
C LEU A 29 -28.09 -7.08 22.16
N PHE A 30 -28.96 -6.08 22.03
CA PHE A 30 -28.77 -4.99 21.06
C PHE A 30 -27.56 -4.13 21.42
N GLY A 31 -27.32 -3.89 22.71
CA GLY A 31 -26.14 -3.17 23.18
C GLY A 31 -24.84 -3.89 22.79
N ALA A 32 -24.78 -5.22 22.99
CA ALA A 32 -23.63 -6.03 22.59
C ALA A 32 -23.43 -6.02 21.06
N LEU A 33 -24.52 -6.12 20.30
CA LEU A 33 -24.47 -6.14 18.84
C LEU A 33 -24.01 -4.79 18.26
N ALA A 34 -24.49 -3.69 18.82
CA ALA A 34 -24.05 -2.34 18.45
C ALA A 34 -22.56 -2.11 18.79
N ALA A 35 -22.12 -2.53 19.98
CA ALA A 35 -20.71 -2.45 20.38
C ALA A 35 -19.80 -3.27 19.46
N TYR A 36 -20.23 -4.48 19.08
CA TYR A 36 -19.50 -5.33 18.15
C TYR A 36 -19.35 -4.71 16.76
N MET A 37 -20.40 -4.09 16.23
CA MET A 37 -20.35 -3.38 14.93
C MET A 37 -19.34 -2.23 14.94
N LEU A 38 -19.25 -1.46 16.03
CA LEU A 38 -18.27 -0.38 16.16
C LEU A 38 -16.83 -0.91 16.21
N TRP A 39 -16.61 -2.05 16.87
CA TRP A 39 -15.30 -2.68 16.94
C TRP A 39 -14.84 -3.19 15.56
N PHE A 40 -15.71 -3.85 14.81
CA PHE A 40 -15.39 -4.39 13.48
C PHE A 40 -15.12 -3.29 12.43
N GLY A 41 -15.83 -2.15 12.51
CA GLY A 41 -15.63 -1.03 11.60
C GLY A 41 -14.22 -0.45 11.63
N SER A 42 -13.54 -0.52 12.78
CA SER A 42 -12.18 0.02 12.94
C SER A 42 -11.09 -0.81 12.23
N LEU A 43 -11.35 -2.11 11.98
CA LEU A 43 -10.43 -3.01 11.28
C LEU A 43 -10.42 -2.81 9.76
N GLN A 44 -11.55 -2.40 9.19
CA GLN A 44 -11.70 -2.28 7.73
C GLN A 44 -10.86 -1.16 7.12
N GLN A 45 -10.68 -0.04 7.83
CA GLN A 45 -9.93 1.11 7.33
C GLN A 45 -8.42 0.86 7.24
N ARG A 46 -7.87 -0.01 8.10
CA ARG A 46 -6.42 -0.30 8.14
C ARG A 46 -5.99 -1.14 6.95
N SER A 47 -6.77 -2.15 6.55
CA SER A 47 -6.47 -2.98 5.39
C SER A 47 -6.38 -2.15 4.12
N THR A 48 -7.37 -1.28 3.88
CA THR A 48 -7.40 -0.42 2.69
C THR A 48 -6.23 0.56 2.64
N ALA A 49 -5.82 1.08 3.80
CA ALA A 49 -4.67 1.98 3.87
C ALA A 49 -3.37 1.26 3.51
N LEU A 50 -3.17 0.03 4.02
CA LEU A 50 -1.99 -0.79 3.70
C LEU A 50 -1.96 -1.18 2.22
N ASP A 51 -3.10 -1.55 1.63
CA ASP A 51 -3.20 -1.88 0.20
C ASP A 51 -2.80 -0.69 -0.69
N VAL A 52 -3.26 0.51 -0.34
CA VAL A 52 -2.92 1.74 -1.07
C VAL A 52 -1.42 2.06 -0.94
N THR A 53 -0.85 1.97 0.26
CA THR A 53 0.59 2.19 0.48
C THR A 53 1.42 1.17 -0.30
N GLY A 54 1.01 -0.10 -0.32
CA GLY A 54 1.66 -1.14 -1.10
C GLY A 54 1.59 -0.91 -2.61
N ALA A 55 0.49 -0.35 -3.12
CA ALA A 55 0.37 0.03 -4.52
C ALA A 55 1.26 1.23 -4.88
N ARG A 56 1.37 2.23 -4.00
CA ARG A 56 2.26 3.39 -4.18
C ARG A 56 3.73 2.98 -4.22
N ALA A 57 4.15 2.09 -3.32
CA ALA A 57 5.50 1.51 -3.33
C ALA A 57 5.79 0.81 -4.68
N LEU A 58 4.83 0.09 -5.24
CA LEU A 58 5.01 -0.58 -6.54
C LEU A 58 5.17 0.43 -7.68
N GLN A 59 4.38 1.50 -7.68
CA GLN A 59 4.52 2.58 -8.67
C GLN A 59 5.86 3.30 -8.54
N ALA A 60 6.33 3.53 -7.31
CA ALA A 60 7.66 4.09 -7.04
C ALA A 60 8.77 3.20 -7.61
N ALA A 61 8.72 1.89 -7.35
CA ALA A 61 9.71 0.94 -7.85
C ALA A 61 9.71 0.87 -9.39
N ARG A 62 8.53 0.89 -10.03
CA ARG A 62 8.43 0.96 -11.51
C ARG A 62 9.08 2.21 -12.07
N ALA A 63 8.84 3.37 -11.46
CA ALA A 63 9.50 4.61 -11.87
C ALA A 63 11.02 4.53 -11.70
N GLY A 64 11.51 3.86 -10.64
CA GLY A 64 12.93 3.60 -10.43
C GLY A 64 13.56 2.75 -11.53
N VAL A 65 12.88 1.69 -11.97
CA VAL A 65 13.35 0.85 -13.08
C VAL A 65 13.43 1.66 -14.37
N GLU A 66 12.41 2.44 -14.70
CA GLU A 66 12.41 3.27 -15.91
C GLU A 66 13.54 4.30 -15.89
N TRP A 67 13.82 4.88 -14.72
CA TRP A 67 14.97 5.76 -14.54
C TRP A 67 16.31 5.03 -14.71
N GLY A 68 16.45 3.82 -14.17
CA GLY A 68 17.66 3.01 -14.35
C GLY A 68 17.88 2.61 -15.81
N MET A 69 16.81 2.21 -16.50
CA MET A 69 16.83 1.91 -17.93
C MET A 69 17.20 3.12 -18.78
N TYR A 70 16.73 4.30 -18.39
CA TYR A 70 17.08 5.56 -19.04
C TYR A 70 18.58 5.86 -18.90
N ARG A 71 19.17 5.71 -17.71
CA ARG A 71 20.61 5.92 -17.50
C ARG A 71 21.45 4.91 -18.27
N LEU A 72 21.03 3.64 -18.29
CA LEU A 72 21.73 2.60 -19.03
C LEU A 72 21.78 2.90 -20.54
N ARG A 73 20.66 3.36 -21.13
CA ARG A 73 20.58 3.62 -22.57
C ARG A 73 21.12 4.99 -22.99
N ARG A 74 20.89 6.04 -22.20
CA ARG A 74 21.21 7.42 -22.59
C ARG A 74 22.56 7.89 -22.07
N ASP A 75 22.86 7.59 -20.81
CA ASP A 75 24.07 8.06 -20.13
C ASP A 75 25.17 6.99 -20.14
N HIS A 76 24.87 5.80 -20.68
CA HIS A 76 25.77 4.65 -20.73
C HIS A 76 26.33 4.28 -19.34
N ASP A 77 25.49 4.43 -18.32
CA ASP A 77 25.89 4.28 -16.92
C ASP A 77 25.08 3.17 -16.25
N CYS A 78 25.79 2.25 -15.62
CA CYS A 78 25.26 1.19 -14.79
C CYS A 78 25.89 1.28 -13.40
N THR A 79 25.42 2.25 -12.62
CA THR A 79 25.89 2.44 -11.24
C THR A 79 25.35 1.32 -10.35
N ALA A 80 26.22 0.73 -9.50
CA ALA A 80 25.87 -0.40 -8.63
C ALA A 80 24.69 -0.10 -7.69
N ALA A 81 24.57 1.14 -7.19
CA ALA A 81 23.41 1.59 -6.43
C ALA A 81 23.25 3.11 -6.53
N SER A 82 22.01 3.58 -6.61
CA SER A 82 21.66 4.99 -6.54
C SER A 82 20.32 5.15 -5.83
N SER A 83 20.27 6.00 -4.81
CA SER A 83 19.04 6.24 -4.04
C SER A 83 18.54 7.66 -4.25
N PHE A 84 17.23 7.82 -4.38
CA PHE A 84 16.59 9.12 -4.49
C PHE A 84 15.16 9.10 -3.94
N ALA A 85 14.70 10.26 -3.47
CA ALA A 85 13.32 10.46 -3.07
C ALA A 85 12.46 10.90 -4.26
N LEU A 86 11.20 10.47 -4.32
CA LEU A 86 10.27 10.96 -5.34
C LEU A 86 9.68 12.31 -4.93
N ALA A 87 9.79 13.30 -5.80
CA ALA A 87 9.29 14.66 -5.54
C ALA A 87 7.77 14.83 -5.74
N SER A 88 7.02 13.77 -6.06
CA SER A 88 5.57 13.85 -6.30
C SER A 88 4.77 13.78 -4.99
N SER A 89 3.71 14.57 -4.85
CA SER A 89 2.92 14.68 -3.62
C SER A 89 2.28 13.38 -3.12
N SER A 90 2.09 12.38 -3.98
CA SER A 90 1.53 11.07 -3.60
C SER A 90 2.59 10.00 -3.28
N LEU A 91 3.87 10.26 -3.60
CA LEU A 91 4.98 9.35 -3.37
C LEU A 91 6.13 10.02 -2.57
N SER A 92 5.89 11.18 -1.97
CA SER A 92 6.90 11.94 -1.20
C SER A 92 7.50 11.15 -0.05
N ASP A 93 6.74 10.20 0.48
CA ASP A 93 7.12 9.37 1.62
C ASP A 93 7.94 8.15 1.18
N PHE A 94 8.15 7.95 -0.12
CA PHE A 94 8.89 6.82 -0.66
C PHE A 94 10.28 7.23 -1.15
N ASN A 95 11.27 6.46 -0.72
CA ASN A 95 12.61 6.45 -1.30
C ASN A 95 12.74 5.25 -2.25
N VAL A 96 13.56 5.41 -3.30
CA VAL A 96 13.85 4.36 -4.25
C VAL A 96 15.35 4.20 -4.38
N THR A 97 15.81 2.98 -4.17
CA THR A 97 17.18 2.55 -4.45
C THR A 97 17.17 1.72 -5.73
N VAL A 98 17.89 2.18 -6.74
CA VAL A 98 18.07 1.48 -8.02
C VAL A 98 19.48 0.92 -8.08
N ALA A 99 19.60 -0.39 -8.25
CA ALA A 99 20.85 -1.09 -8.48
C ALA A 99 20.90 -1.56 -9.93
N CYS A 100 22.06 -1.38 -10.57
CA CYS A 100 22.33 -1.91 -11.90
C CYS A 100 23.58 -2.79 -11.84
N THR A 101 23.47 -4.00 -12.38
CA THR A 101 24.59 -4.95 -12.48
C THR A 101 24.60 -5.60 -13.85
N GLN A 102 25.78 -5.89 -14.38
CA GLN A 102 25.89 -6.72 -15.57
C GLN A 102 25.61 -8.18 -15.16
N PHE A 103 24.57 -8.77 -15.76
CA PHE A 103 24.10 -10.10 -15.44
C PHE A 103 24.77 -11.17 -16.31
N ALA A 104 24.89 -10.91 -17.61
CA ALA A 104 25.47 -11.86 -18.55
C ALA A 104 25.98 -11.18 -19.82
N ASP A 105 26.89 -11.85 -20.52
CA ASP A 105 27.27 -11.55 -21.89
C ASP A 105 26.72 -12.65 -22.81
N THR A 106 26.01 -12.24 -23.85
CA THR A 106 25.46 -13.16 -24.83
C THR A 106 25.82 -12.73 -26.25
N ASN A 107 25.66 -13.65 -27.19
CA ASN A 107 25.82 -13.37 -28.60
C ASN A 107 24.49 -13.64 -29.28
N GLN A 108 23.80 -12.58 -29.71
CA GLN A 108 22.60 -12.72 -30.52
C GLN A 108 22.99 -12.65 -32.00
N GLN A 109 22.95 -13.81 -32.67
CA GLN A 109 23.27 -13.93 -34.11
C GLN A 109 24.64 -13.35 -34.51
N GLY A 110 25.66 -13.54 -33.66
CA GLY A 110 27.02 -13.04 -33.91
C GLY A 110 27.28 -11.60 -33.49
N VAL A 111 26.28 -10.91 -32.92
CA VAL A 111 26.44 -9.59 -32.29
C VAL A 111 26.61 -9.77 -30.78
N PRO A 112 27.70 -9.24 -30.16
CA PRO A 112 27.86 -9.27 -28.72
C PRO A 112 26.83 -8.35 -28.06
N VAL A 113 26.08 -8.87 -27.09
CA VAL A 113 25.05 -8.16 -26.33
C VAL A 113 25.32 -8.36 -24.85
N LYS A 114 25.47 -7.25 -24.12
CA LYS A 114 25.57 -7.27 -22.66
C LYS A 114 24.16 -7.20 -22.08
N LEU A 115 23.85 -8.08 -21.13
CA LEU A 115 22.57 -8.10 -20.42
C LEU A 115 22.78 -7.50 -19.03
N TYR A 116 22.05 -6.44 -18.72
CA TYR A 116 22.09 -5.79 -17.41
C TYR A 116 20.81 -6.08 -16.65
N GLU A 117 20.95 -6.41 -15.37
CA GLU A 117 19.84 -6.49 -14.44
C GLU A 117 19.72 -5.14 -13.74
N ILE A 118 18.52 -4.58 -13.78
CA ILE A 118 18.16 -3.35 -13.07
C ILE A 118 17.14 -3.73 -12.02
N VAL A 119 17.47 -3.49 -10.76
CA VAL A 119 16.61 -3.77 -9.60
C VAL A 119 16.29 -2.45 -8.92
N ALA A 120 15.01 -2.10 -8.84
CA ALA A 120 14.55 -0.94 -8.09
C ALA A 120 13.78 -1.40 -6.84
N THR A 121 14.24 -0.96 -5.68
CA THR A 121 13.62 -1.20 -4.39
C THR A 121 13.04 0.12 -3.89
N ALA A 122 11.72 0.16 -3.71
CA ALA A 122 11.02 1.30 -3.14
C ALA A 122 10.48 0.98 -1.75
N CYS A 123 10.67 1.88 -0.80
CA CYS A 123 10.20 1.73 0.57
C CYS A 123 9.78 3.07 1.17
N ASN A 124 8.91 3.04 2.18
CA ASN A 124 8.44 4.23 2.89
C ASN A 124 9.36 4.67 4.04
N GLU A 125 10.66 4.51 3.85
CA GLU A 125 11.71 4.83 4.83
C GLU A 125 12.83 5.62 4.14
N ALA A 126 13.74 6.19 4.93
CA ALA A 126 14.84 7.01 4.42
C ALA A 126 15.83 6.24 3.52
N ALA A 127 15.99 4.93 3.73
CA ALA A 127 16.89 4.08 2.98
C ALA A 127 16.24 2.72 2.69
N CYS A 128 16.38 2.25 1.45
CA CYS A 128 15.83 0.98 1.00
C CYS A 128 16.94 0.02 0.56
N PRO A 129 16.92 -1.26 0.98
CA PRO A 129 16.00 -1.84 1.95
C PRO A 129 16.26 -1.34 3.39
N SER A 130 15.23 -1.25 4.21
CA SER A 130 15.38 -0.82 5.62
C SER A 130 15.97 -1.95 6.48
N ALA A 131 17.00 -1.62 7.26
CA ALA A 131 17.58 -2.55 8.23
C ALA A 131 16.69 -2.76 9.47
N VAL A 132 15.80 -1.80 9.77
CA VAL A 132 14.88 -1.85 10.90
C VAL A 132 13.49 -1.37 10.43
N PRO A 133 12.67 -2.27 9.86
CA PRO A 133 11.33 -1.93 9.38
C PRO A 133 10.41 -1.45 10.52
N GLY A 134 9.73 -0.31 10.32
CA GLY A 134 8.66 0.15 11.22
C GLY A 134 7.37 -0.67 11.11
N GLU A 135 6.40 -0.40 11.97
CA GLU A 135 5.12 -1.14 12.05
C GLU A 135 4.28 -1.03 10.75
N ASN A 136 4.42 0.06 9.99
CA ASN A 136 3.72 0.30 8.72
C ASN A 136 4.67 0.22 7.51
N TYR A 137 5.72 -0.59 7.60
CA TYR A 137 6.70 -0.73 6.53
C TYR A 137 6.06 -1.33 5.26
N ALA A 138 6.28 -0.66 4.13
CA ALA A 138 5.87 -1.11 2.82
C ALA A 138 7.07 -1.05 1.88
N GLU A 139 7.52 -2.21 1.42
CA GLU A 139 8.59 -2.34 0.43
C GLU A 139 8.07 -3.06 -0.81
N ARG A 140 8.50 -2.58 -1.98
CA ARG A 140 8.30 -3.27 -3.26
C ARG A 140 9.59 -3.26 -4.05
N VAL A 141 9.89 -4.41 -4.65
CA VAL A 141 11.05 -4.60 -5.52
C VAL A 141 10.55 -4.94 -6.91
N VAL A 142 11.11 -4.27 -7.93
CA VAL A 142 10.87 -4.57 -9.34
C VAL A 142 12.23 -4.77 -10.00
N SER A 143 12.41 -5.90 -10.69
CA SER A 143 13.60 -6.19 -11.47
C SER A 143 13.26 -6.36 -12.95
N VAL A 144 14.18 -5.92 -13.81
CA VAL A 144 14.11 -6.12 -15.26
C VAL A 144 15.48 -6.45 -15.82
N LEU A 145 15.50 -7.23 -16.89
CA LEU A 145 16.69 -7.47 -17.70
C LEU A 145 16.65 -6.58 -18.93
N ALA A 146 17.67 -5.75 -19.11
CA ALA A 146 17.81 -4.82 -20.22
C ALA A 146 18.99 -5.24 -21.11
N PRO A 147 18.76 -5.61 -22.38
CA PRO A 147 19.83 -5.86 -23.32
C PRO A 147 20.42 -4.53 -23.81
N CYS A 148 21.75 -4.46 -23.84
CA CYS A 148 22.50 -3.37 -24.41
C CYS A 148 23.34 -3.91 -25.58
N HIS A 149 23.02 -3.44 -26.77
CA HIS A 149 23.60 -3.90 -28.05
C HIS A 149 24.49 -2.83 -28.70
N GLU A 150 24.52 -1.62 -28.14
CA GLU A 150 25.33 -0.52 -28.66
C GLU A 150 26.79 -0.66 -28.23
N ALA A 151 27.71 -0.11 -29.03
CA ALA A 151 29.13 -0.11 -28.71
C ALA A 151 29.48 0.67 -27.43
N ALA A 152 28.53 1.47 -26.93
CA ALA A 152 28.68 2.31 -25.75
C ALA A 152 28.04 1.71 -24.48
N CYS A 153 27.88 0.39 -24.37
CA CYS A 153 27.49 -0.20 -23.08
C CYS A 153 28.60 -0.01 -22.04
N PRO A 154 28.27 0.29 -20.77
CA PRO A 154 29.26 0.49 -19.69
C PRO A 154 30.22 -0.70 -19.50
#